data_AF-A0A7Y2THZ2-F1
#
_entry.id   AF-A0A7Y2THZ2-F1
#
_cell.length_a   1.000
_cell.length_b   1.000
_cell.length_c   1.000
_cell.angle_alpha   90.00
_cell.angle_beta   90.00
_cell.angle_gamma   90.00
#
_symmetry.space_group_name_H-M   'P 1'
#
loop_
_entity.id
_entity.type
_entity.pdbx_description
1 polymer ?
#
loop_
_entity_poly.entity_id
_entity_poly.type
_entity_poly.pdbx_seq_one_letter_code
_entity_poly.pdbx_strand_id
1 'polypeptide(L)'
;MKIKSISIILITTAIFIASCKDDVKEEPQGLVQDTTPYMLDYGNFPAPNIANDNQLTIQGVKLGRMLFYEKMLSGDGEMACASCHLQEFAFT
;
A
#
# COMPACT_ATOMS: atom_id res chain seq x y z
N MET A 1 8.89 26.48 42.44
CA MET A 1 7.95 25.67 41.62
C MET A 1 7.50 26.43 40.37
N LYS A 2 6.98 27.66 40.50
CA LYS A 2 6.53 28.49 39.35
C LYS A 2 7.60 28.70 38.26
N ILE A 3 8.85 28.98 38.62
CA ILE A 3 9.95 29.18 37.64
C ILE A 3 10.29 27.88 36.88
N LYS A 4 10.33 26.73 37.57
CA LYS A 4 10.56 25.43 36.91
C LYS A 4 9.41 25.07 35.95
N SER A 5 8.17 25.37 36.34
CA SER A 5 7.00 25.17 35.47
C SER A 5 7.02 26.10 34.25
N ILE A 6 7.46 27.36 34.40
CA ILE A 6 7.62 28.30 33.28
C ILE A 6 8.70 27.79 32.31
N SER A 7 9.85 27.34 32.81
CA SER A 7 10.90 26.75 31.97
C SER A 7 10.44 25.52 31.21
N ILE A 8 9.65 24.63 31.84
CA ILE A 8 9.09 23.44 31.18
C ILE A 8 8.12 23.83 30.05
N ILE A 9 7.22 24.78 30.30
CA ILE A 9 6.26 25.26 29.30
C ILE A 9 7.00 25.90 28.11
N LEU A 10 8.06 26.66 28.37
CA LEU A 10 8.83 27.33 27.32
C LEU A 10 9.59 26.32 26.44
N ILE A 11 10.13 25.25 27.06
CA ILE A 11 10.81 24.16 26.36
C ILE A 11 9.81 23.34 25.53
N THR A 12 8.65 22.97 26.08
CA THR A 12 7.64 22.20 25.33
C THR A 12 7.06 23.00 24.17
N THR A 13 6.85 24.30 24.36
CA THR A 13 6.39 25.19 23.28
C THR A 13 7.45 25.32 22.19
N ALA A 14 8.73 25.46 22.54
CA ALA A 14 9.83 25.50 21.56
C ALA A 14 9.94 24.19 20.74
N ILE A 15 9.75 23.03 21.39
CA ILE A 15 9.72 21.72 20.71
C ILE A 15 8.53 21.63 19.74
N PHE A 16 7.37 22.14 20.13
CA PHE A 16 6.18 22.15 19.28
C PHE A 16 6.38 23.01 18.03
N ILE A 17 7.02 24.16 18.16
CA ILE A 17 7.31 25.07 17.04
C ILE A 17 8.39 24.47 16.12
N ALA A 18 9.41 23.82 16.69
CA ALA A 18 10.47 23.17 15.92
C ALA A 18 10.01 21.93 15.14
N SER A 19 8.88 21.31 15.52
CA SER A 19 8.30 20.16 14.80
C SER A 19 7.55 20.54 13.53
N CYS A 20 7.20 21.83 13.36
CA CYS A 20 6.65 22.35 12.11
C CYS A 20 7.80 22.72 11.16
N LYS A 21 8.45 21.71 10.58
CA LYS A 21 9.33 21.90 9.43
C LYS A 21 8.56 21.43 8.21
N ASP A 22 8.28 22.36 7.30
CA ASP A 22 7.70 22.02 6.00
C ASP A 22 8.76 21.22 5.22
N ASP A 23 8.47 19.94 4.98
CA ASP A 23 9.29 19.11 4.13
C ASP A 23 9.27 19.69 2.71
N VAL A 24 10.47 19.87 2.14
CA VAL A 24 10.63 20.28 0.75
C VAL A 24 9.90 19.25 -0.09
N LYS A 25 8.80 19.66 -0.73
CA LYS A 25 8.08 18.87 -1.72
C LYS A 25 8.97 18.78 -2.96
N GLU A 26 9.97 17.92 -2.93
CA GLU A 26 10.54 17.40 -4.16
C GLU A 26 9.42 16.61 -4.83
N GLU A 27 8.74 17.25 -5.78
CA GLU A 27 7.86 16.56 -6.74
C GLU A 27 8.69 15.42 -7.34
N PRO A 28 8.39 14.15 -7.03
CA PRO A 28 9.10 13.05 -7.62
C PRO A 28 8.95 13.21 -9.13
N GLN A 29 10.06 13.26 -9.85
CA GLN A 29 10.05 13.13 -11.31
C GLN A 29 9.14 11.94 -11.63
N GLY A 30 8.02 12.23 -12.31
CA GLY A 30 6.80 11.40 -12.27
C GLY A 30 7.07 9.91 -12.30
N LEU A 31 6.37 9.15 -11.46
CA LEU A 31 6.54 7.70 -11.31
C LEU A 31 6.47 7.03 -12.70
N VAL A 32 7.60 6.52 -13.18
CA VAL A 32 7.63 5.68 -14.38
C VAL A 32 7.15 4.29 -13.97
N GLN A 33 5.92 3.95 -14.34
CA GLN A 33 5.39 2.62 -14.12
C GLN A 33 6.03 1.63 -15.10
N ASP A 34 6.51 0.50 -14.58
CA ASP A 34 6.88 -0.64 -15.42
C ASP A 34 5.60 -1.35 -15.90
N THR A 35 5.27 -1.14 -17.17
CA THR A 35 4.09 -1.70 -17.83
C THR A 35 4.40 -2.96 -18.63
N THR A 36 5.45 -3.72 -18.27
CA THR A 36 5.79 -4.96 -18.97
C THR A 36 4.60 -5.92 -18.98
N PRO A 37 4.09 -6.32 -20.17
CA PRO A 37 2.89 -7.17 -20.27
C PRO A 37 3.06 -8.52 -19.56
N TYR A 38 2.00 -8.98 -18.90
CA TYR A 38 1.94 -10.33 -18.36
C TYR A 38 1.24 -11.26 -19.35
N MET A 39 1.96 -12.25 -19.85
CA MET A 39 1.43 -13.28 -20.74
C MET A 39 0.70 -14.35 -19.92
N LEU A 40 -0.63 -14.29 -19.89
CA LEU A 40 -1.45 -15.26 -19.17
C LEU A 40 -1.47 -16.61 -19.91
N ASP A 41 -1.02 -17.67 -19.24
CA ASP A 41 -1.23 -19.05 -19.68
C ASP A 41 -2.57 -19.56 -19.12
N TYR A 42 -3.53 -19.78 -20.02
CA TYR A 42 -4.85 -20.30 -19.71
C TYR A 42 -5.05 -21.73 -20.23
N GLY A 43 -3.98 -22.39 -20.70
CA GLY A 43 -4.01 -23.79 -21.16
C GLY A 43 -5.14 -24.08 -22.14
N ASN A 44 -5.98 -25.06 -21.80
CA ASN A 44 -7.11 -25.51 -22.63
C ASN A 44 -8.43 -24.79 -22.33
N PHE A 45 -8.44 -23.77 -21.47
CA PHE A 45 -9.64 -23.00 -21.17
C PHE A 45 -9.94 -21.98 -22.29
N PRO A 46 -11.19 -21.50 -22.41
CA PRO A 46 -11.49 -20.34 -23.24
C PRO A 46 -10.66 -19.13 -22.81
N ALA A 47 -10.28 -18.29 -23.77
CA ALA A 47 -9.58 -17.05 -23.45
C ALA A 47 -10.44 -16.20 -22.50
N PRO A 48 -9.88 -15.76 -21.35
CA PRO A 48 -10.62 -14.95 -20.40
C PRO A 48 -10.88 -13.55 -20.96
N ASN A 49 -12.00 -12.95 -20.57
CA ASN A 49 -12.31 -11.58 -20.93
C ASN A 49 -11.50 -10.60 -20.07
N ILE A 50 -10.41 -10.06 -20.62
CA ILE A 50 -9.56 -9.06 -19.94
C ILE A 50 -10.07 -7.65 -20.26
N ALA A 51 -10.24 -6.83 -19.22
CA ALA A 51 -10.74 -5.47 -19.36
C ALA A 51 -9.74 -4.56 -20.10
N ASN A 52 -10.24 -3.74 -21.03
CA ASN A 52 -9.39 -2.87 -21.87
C ASN A 52 -8.67 -1.77 -21.07
N ASP A 53 -9.27 -1.32 -19.98
CA ASP A 53 -8.75 -0.29 -19.08
C ASP A 53 -7.85 -0.85 -17.96
N ASN A 54 -7.72 -2.19 -17.87
CA ASN A 54 -6.88 -2.86 -16.87
C ASN A 54 -6.16 -4.08 -17.47
N GLN A 55 -5.28 -3.82 -18.43
CA GLN A 55 -4.44 -4.85 -19.04
C GLN A 55 -3.44 -5.41 -18.04
N LEU A 56 -3.16 -6.72 -18.14
CA LEU A 56 -2.27 -7.40 -17.21
C LEU A 56 -0.81 -7.01 -17.44
N THR A 57 -0.14 -6.58 -16.37
CA THR A 57 1.32 -6.35 -16.33
C THR A 57 1.96 -7.26 -15.30
N ILE A 58 3.25 -7.56 -15.46
CA ILE A 58 3.99 -8.40 -14.51
C ILE A 58 3.91 -7.78 -13.11
N GLN A 59 4.09 -6.46 -13.01
CA GLN A 59 4.01 -5.74 -11.75
C GLN A 59 2.59 -5.72 -11.19
N GLY A 60 1.56 -5.54 -12.03
CA GLY A 60 0.16 -5.56 -11.61
C GLY A 60 -0.28 -6.91 -11.04
N VAL A 61 0.07 -8.00 -11.72
CA VAL A 61 -0.23 -9.37 -11.23
C VAL A 61 0.50 -9.65 -9.92
N LYS A 62 1.78 -9.25 -9.81
CA LYS A 62 2.56 -9.40 -8.58
C LYS A 62 1.97 -8.58 -7.43
N LEU A 63 1.58 -7.34 -7.68
CA LEU A 63 0.92 -6.47 -6.70
C LEU A 63 -0.41 -7.07 -6.23
N GLY A 64 -1.26 -7.51 -7.16
CA GLY A 64 -2.50 -8.19 -6.84
C GLY A 64 -2.29 -9.42 -5.95
N ARG A 65 -1.26 -10.23 -6.24
CA ARG A 65 -0.88 -11.36 -5.37
C ARG A 65 -0.49 -10.89 -3.97
N MET A 66 0.29 -9.83 -3.82
CA MET A 66 0.65 -9.33 -2.48
C MET A 66 -0.60 -8.86 -1.72
N LEU A 67 -1.47 -8.09 -2.38
CA LEU A 67 -2.70 -7.58 -1.79
C LEU A 67 -3.68 -8.69 -1.38
N PHE A 68 -3.75 -9.79 -2.15
CA PHE A 68 -4.61 -10.93 -1.81
C PHE A 68 -4.27 -11.57 -0.46
N TYR A 69 -3.02 -11.47 -0.01
CA TYR A 69 -2.55 -11.97 1.29
C TYR A 69 -2.34 -10.86 2.33
N GLU A 70 -2.66 -9.60 2.00
CA GLU A 70 -2.47 -8.46 2.89
C GLU A 70 -3.66 -8.31 3.84
N LYS A 71 -3.38 -8.33 5.16
CA LYS A 71 -4.42 -8.19 6.18
C LYS A 71 -4.75 -6.74 6.48
N MET A 72 -3.79 -5.82 6.32
CA MET A 72 -4.02 -4.39 6.51
C MET A 72 -5.06 -3.81 5.53
N LEU A 73 -5.47 -4.60 4.53
CA LEU A 73 -6.56 -4.25 3.62
C LEU A 73 -7.95 -4.45 4.25
N SER A 74 -8.10 -5.26 5.32
CA SER A 74 -9.35 -5.29 6.10
C SER A 74 -9.47 -4.08 7.02
N GLY A 75 -10.70 -3.73 7.38
CA GLY A 75 -10.97 -2.55 8.22
C GLY A 75 -10.35 -2.61 9.62
N ASP A 76 -10.09 -3.81 10.13
CA ASP A 76 -9.48 -4.08 11.44
C ASP A 76 -8.04 -4.62 11.35
N GLY A 77 -7.54 -4.89 10.14
CA GLY A 77 -6.20 -5.46 9.95
C GLY A 77 -6.06 -6.95 10.28
N GLU A 78 -7.16 -7.68 10.49
CA GLU A 78 -7.12 -9.08 10.92
C GLU A 78 -7.28 -10.09 9.77
N MET A 79 -7.91 -9.69 8.66
CA MET A 79 -8.33 -10.60 7.58
C MET A 79 -7.75 -10.20 6.23
N ALA A 80 -7.28 -11.18 5.45
CA ALA A 80 -6.93 -11.01 4.04
C ALA A 80 -7.92 -11.80 3.16
N CYS A 81 -7.90 -11.59 1.84
CA CYS A 81 -8.68 -12.42 0.93
C CYS A 81 -8.32 -13.91 1.09
N ALA A 82 -7.02 -14.20 1.25
CA ALA A 82 -6.48 -15.53 1.49
C ALA A 82 -6.92 -16.17 2.81
N SER A 83 -7.51 -15.43 3.75
CA SER A 83 -8.02 -15.98 5.01
C SER A 83 -9.24 -16.88 4.82
N CYS A 84 -10.06 -16.60 3.81
CA CYS A 84 -11.21 -17.43 3.43
C CYS A 84 -10.99 -18.14 2.10
N HIS A 85 -10.17 -17.60 1.19
CA HIS A 85 -9.89 -18.21 -0.11
C HIS A 85 -8.53 -18.92 -0.09
N LEU A 86 -8.50 -20.11 0.51
CA LEU A 86 -7.27 -20.83 0.81
C LEU A 86 -6.76 -21.59 -0.41
N GLN A 87 -5.52 -21.32 -0.83
CA GLN A 87 -4.94 -21.94 -2.02
C GLN A 87 -4.88 -23.48 -1.93
N GLU A 88 -4.63 -24.04 -0.75
CA GLU A 88 -4.63 -25.49 -0.49
C GLU A 88 -5.99 -26.14 -0.67
N PHE A 89 -7.07 -25.35 -0.59
CA PHE A 89 -8.45 -25.76 -0.86
C PHE A 89 -8.98 -25.15 -2.17
N ALA A 90 -8.10 -24.91 -3.14
CA ALA A 90 -8.48 -24.32 -4.43
C ALA A 90 -9.25 -22.99 -4.31
N PHE A 91 -8.85 -22.16 -3.35
CA PHE A 91 -9.41 -20.83 -3.07
C PHE A 91 -10.85 -20.85 -2.53
N THR A 92 -11.25 -21.88 -1.78
CA THR A 92 -12.50 -21.93 -0.99
C THR A 92 -12.26 -21.90 0.51
#